data_AF-A0A812WGG3-F1
#
_entry.id   AF-A0A812WGG3-F1
#
_cell.length_a   1.000
_cell.length_b   1.000
_cell.length_c   1.000
_cell.angle_alpha   90.00
_cell.angle_beta   90.00
_cell.angle_gamma   90.00
#
_symmetry.space_group_name_H-M   'P 1'
#
loop_
_entity.id
_entity.type
_entity.pdbx_description
1 polymer ?
#
loop_
_entity_poly.entity_id
_entity_poly.type
_entity_poly.pdbx_seq_one_letter_code
_entity_poly.pdbx_strand_id
1 'polypeptide(L)'
;MRFQEQKFSASGQEMGGSILFKQRLGFSGTPSELMPRELGQCEYEPGSEGEVVSTLTSPSIVSFKTLDADWTVEALLDAVAEAACRGECQALIDTGALVTGLTNKEVAEHLLGLKKRSDGSMPVTLPDWIEGVVFIEEDGAKRILNRQSREVGKLAVSGVPISARFCFYDQIHTTGMDIQHRLDAVAALTLGLGLSGGDFAQGAYRMRGIGRGQSICLYIIPEIEQLISRDIGLAHLPQLPGFSTLGNRHKGVLDAVACWLLCQSMRTEKVQYAMLQLQNLANIWRRTL
;
A
#
# COMPACT_ATOMS: atom_id res chain seq x y z
N MET A 1 -7.91 28.92 -11.66
CA MET A 1 -6.50 29.07 -11.25
C MET A 1 -5.77 29.83 -12.34
N ARG A 2 -5.10 30.94 -12.02
CA ARG A 2 -4.21 31.64 -12.97
C ARG A 2 -2.92 30.82 -13.11
N PHE A 3 -2.51 30.52 -14.33
CA PHE A 3 -1.25 29.86 -14.62
C PHE A 3 -0.10 30.79 -14.20
N GLN A 4 0.75 30.36 -13.28
CA GLN A 4 2.01 31.04 -12.97
C GLN A 4 3.14 30.43 -13.80
N GLU A 5 3.92 31.26 -14.49
CA GLU A 5 5.08 30.81 -15.28
C GLU A 5 6.22 30.25 -14.42
N GLN A 6 6.32 30.66 -13.15
CA GLN A 6 7.28 30.13 -12.19
C GLN A 6 6.58 29.29 -11.12
N LYS A 7 6.92 28.00 -11.07
CA LYS A 7 6.63 27.16 -9.91
C LYS A 7 7.68 27.44 -8.84
N PHE A 8 7.29 28.06 -7.73
CA PHE A 8 8.10 28.01 -6.52
C PHE A 8 8.08 26.58 -6.00
N SER A 9 9.22 25.89 -6.03
CA SER A 9 9.41 24.65 -5.29
C SER A 9 10.21 24.94 -4.02
N ALA A 10 9.80 24.34 -2.92
CA ALA A 10 10.55 24.33 -1.68
C ALA A 10 10.89 22.89 -1.34
N SER A 11 12.15 22.64 -1.00
CA SER A 11 12.62 21.40 -0.42
C SER A 11 12.14 21.25 1.02
N GLY A 12 12.11 20.00 1.52
CA GLY A 12 11.82 19.73 2.93
C GLY A 12 12.74 20.50 3.88
N GLN A 13 13.98 20.77 3.45
CA GLN A 13 14.96 21.59 4.17
C GLN A 13 14.57 23.08 4.25
N GLU A 14 13.95 23.64 3.21
CA GLU A 14 13.51 25.04 3.22
C GLU A 14 12.25 25.23 4.07
N MET A 15 11.33 24.26 4.04
CA MET A 15 10.12 24.29 4.90
C MET A 15 10.42 23.96 6.36
N GLY A 16 11.27 22.97 6.61
CA GLY A 16 11.64 22.54 7.96
C GLY A 16 12.78 23.35 8.57
N GLY A 17 13.48 24.18 7.80
CA GLY A 17 14.52 25.08 8.28
C GLY A 17 13.96 26.27 9.07
N SER A 18 14.82 26.95 9.83
CA SER A 18 14.43 28.11 10.65
C SER A 18 14.27 29.41 9.86
N ILE A 19 14.52 29.38 8.54
CA ILE A 19 14.50 30.56 7.66
C ILE A 19 13.07 31.10 7.52
N LEU A 20 12.08 30.21 7.32
CA LEU A 20 10.68 30.59 7.13
C LEU A 20 9.91 30.68 8.44
N PHE A 21 10.15 29.75 9.38
CA PHE A 21 9.36 29.63 10.61
C PHE A 21 10.26 29.51 11.84
N LYS A 22 10.03 30.39 12.84
CA LYS A 22 10.76 30.36 14.12
C LYS A 22 10.41 29.13 14.96
N GLN A 23 9.13 28.79 15.04
CA GLN A 23 8.63 27.62 15.76
C GLN A 23 8.07 26.62 14.75
N ARG A 24 8.47 25.36 14.91
CA ARG A 24 8.12 24.24 14.02
C ARG A 24 7.76 23.06 14.90
N LEU A 25 6.61 22.46 14.64
CA LEU A 25 6.12 21.27 15.32
C LEU A 25 5.64 20.31 14.22
N GLY A 26 5.96 19.03 14.36
CA GLY A 26 5.63 18.02 13.36
C GLY A 26 5.38 16.68 14.02
N PHE A 27 4.55 15.89 13.37
CA PHE A 27 4.32 14.49 13.70
C PHE A 27 4.59 13.69 12.44
N SER A 28 5.27 12.56 12.58
CA SER A 28 5.46 11.62 11.48
C SER A 28 4.70 10.34 11.78
N GLY A 29 3.94 9.86 10.79
CA GLY A 29 3.31 8.53 10.82
C GLY A 29 4.26 7.41 10.35
N THR A 30 5.48 7.75 9.95
CA THR A 30 6.50 6.81 9.51
C THR A 30 7.78 7.11 10.28
N PRO A 31 8.40 6.12 10.95
CA PRO A 31 9.65 6.35 11.65
C PRO A 31 10.73 6.72 10.65
N SER A 32 11.28 7.94 10.78
CA SER A 32 12.41 8.38 9.96
C SER A 32 13.16 9.50 10.67
N GLU A 33 14.48 9.38 10.71
CA GLU A 33 15.37 10.45 11.16
C GLU A 33 15.80 11.38 10.02
N LEU A 34 15.27 11.18 8.80
CA LEU A 34 15.52 12.04 7.64
C LEU A 34 14.78 13.37 7.76
N MET A 35 15.26 14.21 8.67
CA MET A 35 14.73 15.53 8.91
C MET A 35 15.83 16.58 8.84
N PRO A 36 15.47 17.81 8.46
CA PRO A 36 16.34 18.97 8.66
C PRO A 36 16.92 18.99 10.06
N ARG A 37 18.24 19.17 10.19
CA ARG A 37 18.94 19.15 11.48
C ARG A 37 18.33 20.14 12.50
N GLU A 38 17.70 21.20 12.00
CA GLU A 38 17.11 22.28 12.79
C GLU A 38 15.75 21.93 13.39
N LEU A 39 15.14 20.81 13.00
CA LEU A 39 13.93 20.28 13.64
C LEU A 39 14.24 19.49 14.91
N GLY A 40 15.52 19.18 15.17
CA GLY A 40 15.94 18.41 16.33
C GLY A 40 15.80 16.90 16.12
N GLN A 41 15.60 16.18 17.21
CA GLN A 41 15.44 14.72 17.21
C GLN A 41 13.96 14.35 17.20
N CYS A 42 13.64 13.25 16.52
CA CYS A 42 12.30 12.68 16.61
C CYS A 42 12.13 11.98 17.95
N GLU A 43 11.02 12.24 18.64
CA GLU A 43 10.63 11.47 19.82
C GLU A 43 9.74 10.31 19.37
N TYR A 44 10.20 9.10 19.60
CA TYR A 44 9.48 7.88 19.23
C TYR A 44 8.59 7.42 20.37
N GLU A 45 7.35 7.06 20.05
CA GLU A 45 6.46 6.39 21.00
C GLU A 45 6.98 4.97 21.28
N PRO A 46 7.32 4.64 22.55
CA PRO A 46 7.86 3.33 22.88
C PRO A 46 6.90 2.20 22.48
N GLY A 47 7.41 1.21 21.75
CA GLY A 47 6.66 -0.01 21.38
C GLY A 47 5.85 0.10 20.09
N SER A 48 5.66 1.29 19.52
CA SER A 48 4.85 1.51 18.31
C SER A 48 5.35 0.68 17.11
N GLU A 49 6.65 0.72 16.82
CA GLU A 49 7.25 -0.09 15.74
C GLU A 49 7.16 -1.60 16.01
N GLY A 50 7.34 -1.99 17.27
CA GLY A 50 7.25 -3.39 17.69
C GLY A 50 5.84 -3.94 17.47
N GLU A 51 4.80 -3.15 17.75
CA GLU A 51 3.41 -3.51 17.48
C GLU A 51 3.14 -3.67 15.98
N VAL A 52 3.67 -2.77 15.15
CA VAL A 52 3.57 -2.87 13.68
C VAL A 52 4.22 -4.15 13.18
N VAL A 53 5.47 -4.41 13.53
CA VAL A 53 6.20 -5.63 13.11
C VAL A 53 5.51 -6.88 13.65
N SER A 54 5.10 -6.89 14.91
CA SER A 54 4.41 -8.04 15.52
C SER A 54 3.09 -8.34 14.82
N THR A 55 2.33 -7.31 14.44
CA THR A 55 1.05 -7.47 13.75
C THR A 55 1.25 -8.00 12.33
N LEU A 56 2.18 -7.40 11.58
CA LEU A 56 2.41 -7.74 10.17
C LEU A 56 3.17 -9.06 9.97
N THR A 57 3.81 -9.57 11.01
CA THR A 57 4.47 -10.89 11.01
C THR A 57 3.68 -11.98 11.72
N SER A 58 2.47 -11.68 12.22
CA SER A 58 1.64 -12.68 12.90
C SER A 58 0.87 -13.55 11.90
N PRO A 59 1.09 -14.89 11.88
CA PRO A 59 0.32 -15.78 11.01
C PRO A 59 -1.17 -15.88 11.35
N SER A 60 -1.61 -15.37 12.52
CA SER A 60 -3.03 -15.27 12.84
C SER A 60 -3.71 -14.12 12.11
N ILE A 61 -2.94 -13.09 11.72
CA ILE A 61 -3.41 -11.83 11.14
C ILE A 61 -3.08 -11.73 9.65
N VAL A 62 -1.92 -12.25 9.25
CA VAL A 62 -1.41 -12.14 7.88
C VAL A 62 -1.18 -13.55 7.31
N SER A 63 -1.79 -13.81 6.16
CA SER A 63 -1.46 -14.94 5.29
C SER A 63 -0.80 -14.43 4.03
N PHE A 64 -0.27 -15.32 3.19
CA PHE A 64 0.27 -14.95 1.89
C PHE A 64 -0.08 -15.99 0.82
N LYS A 65 0.06 -15.56 -0.43
CA LYS A 65 0.05 -16.40 -1.62
C LYS A 65 0.98 -15.81 -2.67
N THR A 66 1.72 -16.67 -3.37
CA THR A 66 2.41 -16.28 -4.60
C THR A 66 1.45 -16.39 -5.78
N LEU A 67 1.54 -15.46 -6.72
CA LEU A 67 0.92 -15.57 -8.04
C LEU A 67 1.70 -16.57 -8.92
N ASP A 68 1.07 -17.01 -10.00
CA ASP A 68 1.70 -17.92 -10.96
C ASP A 68 2.82 -17.23 -11.77
N ALA A 69 3.70 -18.03 -12.38
CA ALA A 69 4.84 -17.55 -13.16
C ALA A 69 4.44 -16.67 -14.35
N ASP A 70 3.29 -16.92 -14.94
CA ASP A 70 2.69 -16.21 -16.07
C ASP A 70 1.62 -15.22 -15.65
N TRP A 71 1.69 -14.71 -14.41
CA TRP A 71 0.70 -13.76 -13.89
C TRP A 71 0.54 -12.52 -14.79
N THR A 72 -0.67 -12.00 -14.81
CA THR A 72 -1.03 -10.74 -15.45
C THR A 72 -1.87 -9.91 -14.48
N VAL A 73 -2.06 -8.61 -14.77
CA VAL A 73 -2.95 -7.75 -13.99
C VAL A 73 -4.37 -8.33 -13.94
N GLU A 74 -4.88 -8.82 -15.07
CA GLU A 74 -6.20 -9.45 -15.16
C GLU A 74 -6.27 -10.72 -14.32
N ALA A 75 -5.22 -11.57 -14.35
CA ALA A 75 -5.16 -12.77 -13.52
C ALA A 75 -5.08 -12.46 -12.02
N LEU A 76 -4.39 -11.38 -11.63
CA LEU A 76 -4.39 -10.87 -10.25
C LEU A 76 -5.80 -10.45 -9.82
N LEU A 77 -6.50 -9.66 -10.65
CA LEU A 77 -7.86 -9.21 -10.36
C LEU A 77 -8.85 -10.39 -10.27
N ASP A 78 -8.73 -11.36 -11.16
CA ASP A 78 -9.53 -12.59 -11.13
C ASP A 78 -9.26 -13.39 -9.85
N ALA A 79 -7.98 -13.56 -9.48
CA ALA A 79 -7.59 -14.26 -8.26
C ALA A 79 -8.02 -13.54 -6.96
N VAL A 80 -8.25 -12.23 -7.02
CA VAL A 80 -8.84 -11.43 -5.93
C VAL A 80 -10.36 -11.63 -5.89
N ALA A 81 -11.03 -11.62 -7.05
CA ALA A 81 -12.46 -11.88 -7.16
C ALA A 81 -12.83 -13.29 -6.71
N GLU A 82 -12.04 -14.30 -7.07
CA GLU A 82 -12.19 -15.68 -6.59
C GLU A 82 -12.09 -15.78 -5.06
N ALA A 83 -11.14 -15.08 -4.45
CA ALA A 83 -11.02 -15.03 -3.00
C ALA A 83 -12.25 -14.35 -2.36
N ALA A 84 -12.77 -13.28 -2.99
CA ALA A 84 -14.00 -12.64 -2.53
C ALA A 84 -15.22 -13.56 -2.62
N CYS A 85 -15.32 -14.37 -3.67
CA CYS A 85 -16.38 -15.39 -3.82
C CYS A 85 -16.35 -16.45 -2.71
N ARG A 86 -15.16 -16.78 -2.19
CA ARG A 86 -15.00 -17.66 -1.02
C ARG A 86 -15.19 -16.95 0.33
N GLY A 87 -15.45 -15.64 0.33
CA GLY A 87 -15.54 -14.82 1.54
C GLY A 87 -14.20 -14.45 2.17
N GLU A 88 -13.09 -14.69 1.46
CA GLU A 88 -11.72 -14.52 1.94
C GLU A 88 -11.09 -13.17 1.56
N CYS A 89 -11.84 -12.30 0.87
CA CYS A 89 -11.35 -10.99 0.43
C CYS A 89 -12.49 -9.98 0.26
N GLN A 90 -12.31 -8.76 0.76
CA GLN A 90 -13.28 -7.65 0.64
C GLN A 90 -12.61 -6.33 0.22
N ALA A 91 -11.29 -6.32 0.08
CA ALA A 91 -10.56 -5.19 -0.42
C ALA A 91 -9.30 -5.62 -1.17
N LEU A 92 -8.90 -4.82 -2.16
CA LEU A 92 -7.60 -4.88 -2.81
C LEU A 92 -6.85 -3.58 -2.52
N ILE A 93 -5.66 -3.69 -1.95
CA ILE A 93 -4.77 -2.59 -1.63
C ILE A 93 -3.50 -2.79 -2.45
N ASP A 94 -3.34 -2.02 -3.52
CA ASP A 94 -2.22 -2.17 -4.45
C ASP A 94 -0.99 -1.38 -4.01
N THR A 95 -0.38 -1.75 -2.88
CA THR A 95 0.89 -1.14 -2.44
C THR A 95 2.02 -1.40 -3.41
N GLY A 96 2.05 -2.61 -3.99
CA GLY A 96 3.11 -3.06 -4.89
C GLY A 96 3.10 -2.46 -6.29
N ALA A 97 2.15 -1.58 -6.62
CA ALA A 97 1.93 -1.05 -7.96
C ALA A 97 1.83 -2.15 -9.03
N LEU A 98 1.17 -3.27 -8.69
CA LEU A 98 1.01 -4.39 -9.61
C LEU A 98 -0.10 -4.12 -10.62
N VAL A 99 -1.11 -3.32 -10.26
CA VAL A 99 -2.25 -3.00 -11.12
C VAL A 99 -1.91 -1.81 -12.01
N THR A 100 -1.13 -2.07 -13.05
CA THR A 100 -0.71 -1.05 -14.03
C THR A 100 -1.55 -1.10 -15.30
N GLY A 101 -1.62 0.02 -16.03
CA GLY A 101 -2.31 0.10 -17.32
C GLY A 101 -3.84 0.14 -17.24
N LEU A 102 -4.42 0.15 -16.03
CA LEU A 102 -5.85 0.31 -15.79
C LEU A 102 -6.09 1.53 -14.92
N THR A 103 -7.14 2.30 -15.24
CA THR A 103 -7.66 3.31 -14.31
C THR A 103 -8.42 2.64 -13.16
N ASN A 104 -8.58 3.34 -12.04
CA ASN A 104 -9.30 2.81 -10.88
C ASN A 104 -10.76 2.44 -11.19
N LYS A 105 -11.38 3.18 -12.12
CA LYS A 105 -12.70 2.84 -12.67
C LYS A 105 -12.67 1.54 -13.47
N GLU A 106 -11.64 1.32 -14.28
CA GLU A 106 -11.50 0.10 -15.08
C GLU A 106 -11.26 -1.14 -14.23
N VAL A 107 -10.53 -1.01 -13.14
CA VAL A 107 -10.39 -2.08 -12.13
C VAL A 107 -11.76 -2.42 -11.53
N ALA A 108 -12.56 -1.41 -11.18
CA ALA A 108 -13.92 -1.61 -10.68
C ALA A 108 -14.84 -2.27 -11.74
N GLU A 109 -14.73 -1.89 -13.01
CA GLU A 109 -15.47 -2.49 -14.12
C GLU A 109 -15.06 -3.95 -14.34
N HIS A 110 -13.76 -4.27 -14.26
CA HIS A 110 -13.23 -5.64 -14.37
C HIS A 110 -13.78 -6.53 -13.25
N LEU A 111 -13.65 -6.08 -11.99
CA LEU A 111 -14.11 -6.81 -10.81
C LEU A 111 -15.63 -7.05 -10.82
N LEU A 112 -16.42 -6.20 -11.48
CA LEU A 112 -17.86 -6.40 -11.66
C LEU A 112 -18.24 -7.13 -12.96
N GLY A 113 -17.27 -7.53 -13.78
CA GLY A 113 -17.50 -8.20 -15.07
C GLY A 113 -18.17 -7.34 -16.13
N LEU A 114 -17.96 -6.02 -16.08
CA LEU A 114 -18.51 -5.08 -17.05
C LEU A 114 -17.63 -4.92 -18.29
N LYS A 115 -16.39 -5.41 -18.24
CA LYS A 115 -15.45 -5.45 -19.36
C LYS A 115 -14.93 -6.87 -19.56
N LYS A 116 -14.66 -7.20 -20.82
CA LYS A 116 -13.95 -8.42 -21.21
C LYS A 116 -12.46 -8.24 -20.94
N ARG A 117 -11.78 -9.36 -20.72
CA ARG A 117 -10.32 -9.44 -20.70
C ARG A 117 -9.74 -9.08 -22.07
N SER A 118 -8.46 -8.78 -22.08
CA SER A 118 -7.66 -8.49 -23.26
C SER A 118 -7.71 -9.61 -24.32
N ASP A 119 -7.86 -10.86 -23.91
CA ASP A 119 -8.01 -12.05 -24.76
C ASP A 119 -9.46 -12.28 -25.26
N GLY A 120 -10.41 -11.44 -24.86
CA GLY A 120 -11.83 -11.51 -25.23
C GLY A 120 -12.70 -12.42 -24.34
N SER A 121 -12.11 -13.08 -23.35
CA SER A 121 -12.84 -13.87 -22.34
C SER A 121 -13.50 -12.97 -21.30
N MET A 122 -14.45 -13.54 -20.52
CA MET A 122 -15.05 -12.84 -19.39
C MET A 122 -14.19 -13.05 -18.14
N PRO A 123 -13.94 -12.00 -17.33
CA PRO A 123 -13.19 -12.13 -16.09
C PRO A 123 -14.00 -12.88 -15.03
N VAL A 124 -13.30 -13.31 -13.97
CA VAL A 124 -13.98 -13.73 -12.74
C VAL A 124 -14.54 -12.49 -12.06
N THR A 125 -15.82 -12.54 -11.70
CA THR A 125 -16.52 -11.40 -11.11
C THR A 125 -16.66 -11.57 -9.60
N LEU A 126 -16.74 -10.44 -8.90
CA LEU A 126 -17.08 -10.40 -7.48
C LEU A 126 -18.44 -11.08 -7.24
N PRO A 127 -18.67 -11.65 -6.05
CA PRO A 127 -19.91 -12.34 -5.75
C PRO A 127 -21.12 -11.40 -5.76
N ASP A 128 -22.31 -11.94 -5.99
CA ASP A 128 -23.54 -11.17 -6.22
C ASP A 128 -23.96 -10.26 -5.06
N TRP A 129 -23.57 -10.61 -3.82
CA TRP A 129 -23.83 -9.78 -2.65
C TRP A 129 -22.96 -8.50 -2.60
N ILE A 130 -21.94 -8.38 -3.46
CA ILE A 130 -21.22 -7.13 -3.68
C ILE A 130 -21.98 -6.28 -4.69
N GLU A 131 -22.65 -5.24 -4.19
CA GLU A 131 -23.46 -4.33 -4.98
C GLU A 131 -22.66 -3.16 -5.56
N GLY A 132 -21.42 -2.92 -5.10
CA GLY A 132 -20.57 -1.91 -5.71
C GLY A 132 -19.10 -1.97 -5.30
N VAL A 133 -18.26 -1.40 -6.17
CA VAL A 133 -16.82 -1.28 -5.95
C VAL A 133 -16.46 0.17 -5.67
N VAL A 134 -15.85 0.40 -4.51
CA VAL A 134 -15.36 1.70 -4.05
C VAL A 134 -13.93 1.89 -4.52
N PHE A 135 -13.63 3.06 -5.06
CA PHE A 135 -12.29 3.45 -5.48
C PHE A 135 -12.08 4.96 -5.29
N ILE A 136 -10.86 5.42 -5.50
CA ILE A 136 -10.48 6.83 -5.35
C ILE A 136 -10.07 7.37 -6.72
N GLU A 137 -10.57 8.53 -7.11
CA GLU A 137 -10.18 9.22 -8.34
C GLU A 137 -8.91 10.06 -8.12
N GLU A 138 -8.27 10.53 -9.19
CA GLU A 138 -7.05 11.36 -9.13
C GLU A 138 -7.20 12.64 -8.31
N ASP A 139 -8.43 13.17 -8.19
CA ASP A 139 -8.76 14.34 -7.38
C ASP A 139 -8.95 14.02 -5.88
N GLY A 140 -8.76 12.76 -5.48
CA GLY A 140 -9.01 12.24 -4.14
C GLY A 140 -10.49 12.00 -3.85
N ALA A 141 -11.40 12.10 -4.82
CA ALA A 141 -12.81 11.82 -4.58
C ALA A 141 -13.04 10.31 -4.44
N LYS A 142 -13.68 9.92 -3.33
CA LYS A 142 -14.15 8.55 -3.10
C LYS A 142 -15.38 8.29 -3.98
N ARG A 143 -15.27 7.38 -4.93
CA ARG A 143 -16.32 6.96 -5.85
C ARG A 143 -16.77 5.55 -5.55
N ILE A 144 -17.96 5.22 -6.03
CA ILE A 144 -18.47 3.85 -6.05
C ILE A 144 -19.11 3.57 -7.39
N LEU A 145 -18.71 2.49 -8.03
CA LEU A 145 -19.37 1.93 -9.20
C LEU A 145 -20.44 0.94 -8.73
N ASN A 146 -21.71 1.25 -9.00
CA ASN A 146 -22.82 0.38 -8.63
C ASN A 146 -22.99 -0.74 -9.67
N ARG A 147 -23.12 -1.99 -9.22
CA ARG A 147 -23.26 -3.18 -10.08
C ARG A 147 -24.53 -3.13 -10.95
N GLN A 148 -25.66 -2.73 -10.36
CA GLN A 148 -26.96 -2.76 -11.01
C GLN A 148 -27.14 -1.59 -11.99
N SER A 149 -26.90 -0.35 -11.55
CA SER A 149 -27.08 0.82 -12.41
C SER A 149 -25.92 1.02 -13.39
N ARG A 150 -24.74 0.45 -13.09
CA ARG A 150 -23.48 0.67 -13.82
C ARG A 150 -23.01 2.12 -13.82
N GLU A 151 -23.51 2.91 -12.88
CA GLU A 151 -23.15 4.31 -12.72
C GLU A 151 -22.10 4.50 -11.64
N VAL A 152 -21.24 5.50 -11.85
CA VAL A 152 -20.26 5.95 -10.85
C VAL A 152 -20.86 7.09 -10.05
N GLY A 153 -21.04 6.88 -8.75
CA GLY A 153 -21.55 7.85 -7.79
C GLY A 153 -20.50 8.32 -6.79
N LYS A 154 -20.82 9.37 -6.04
CA LYS A 154 -20.03 9.75 -4.85
C LYS A 154 -20.30 8.74 -3.73
N LEU A 155 -19.26 8.23 -3.08
CA LEU A 155 -19.41 7.26 -1.98
C LEU A 155 -20.29 7.81 -0.84
N ALA A 156 -20.15 9.09 -0.51
CA ALA A 156 -20.82 9.74 0.62
C ALA A 156 -22.36 9.74 0.54
N VAL A 157 -22.93 9.64 -0.66
CA VAL A 157 -24.39 9.62 -0.88
C VAL A 157 -24.89 8.27 -1.40
N SER A 158 -24.02 7.27 -1.44
CA SER A 158 -24.37 5.93 -1.91
C SER A 158 -25.20 5.18 -0.88
N GLY A 159 -26.31 4.59 -1.34
CA GLY A 159 -27.16 3.70 -0.53
C GLY A 159 -26.59 2.29 -0.33
N VAL A 160 -25.50 1.92 -1.03
CA VAL A 160 -24.90 0.59 -0.91
C VAL A 160 -24.34 0.42 0.51
N PRO A 161 -24.76 -0.57 1.31
CA PRO A 161 -24.27 -0.75 2.68
C PRO A 161 -22.80 -1.20 2.72
N ILE A 162 -22.06 -0.93 3.80
CA ILE A 162 -20.63 -1.29 3.94
C ILE A 162 -20.38 -2.78 3.69
N SER A 163 -21.30 -3.64 4.13
CA SER A 163 -21.23 -5.09 3.95
C SER A 163 -21.35 -5.56 2.49
N ALA A 164 -21.86 -4.72 1.59
CA ALA A 164 -22.05 -5.01 0.17
C ALA A 164 -21.05 -4.24 -0.73
N ARG A 165 -19.99 -3.67 -0.15
CA ARG A 165 -18.94 -2.93 -0.87
C ARG A 165 -17.67 -3.77 -0.97
N PHE A 166 -17.04 -3.74 -2.13
CA PHE A 166 -15.64 -4.11 -2.29
C PHE A 166 -14.80 -2.84 -2.44
N CYS A 167 -13.62 -2.76 -1.84
CA CYS A 167 -12.79 -1.55 -1.89
C CYS A 167 -11.51 -1.78 -2.67
N PHE A 168 -11.16 -0.86 -3.56
CA PHE A 168 -9.88 -0.85 -4.26
C PHE A 168 -9.11 0.42 -3.92
N TYR A 169 -7.84 0.25 -3.53
CA TYR A 169 -6.86 1.31 -3.38
C TYR A 169 -5.74 1.09 -4.38
N ASP A 170 -5.46 2.08 -5.21
CA ASP A 170 -4.22 2.12 -5.99
C ASP A 170 -3.04 2.52 -5.10
N GLN A 171 -1.82 2.46 -5.65
CA GLN A 171 -0.62 2.80 -4.91
C GLN A 171 -0.65 4.24 -4.37
N ILE A 172 -1.06 5.21 -5.20
CA ILE A 172 -1.02 6.65 -4.88
C ILE A 172 -1.96 6.98 -3.71
N HIS A 173 -3.12 6.33 -3.65
CA HIS A 173 -4.15 6.61 -2.66
C HIS A 173 -4.13 5.64 -1.46
N THR A 174 -3.00 4.95 -1.24
CA THR A 174 -2.76 4.20 0.01
C THR A 174 -2.46 5.10 1.21
N THR A 175 -2.09 6.37 0.99
CA THR A 175 -1.79 7.35 2.05
C THR A 175 -2.89 8.41 2.16
N GLY A 176 -3.21 8.84 3.39
CA GLY A 176 -4.13 9.97 3.65
C GLY A 176 -5.63 9.71 3.41
N MET A 177 -6.00 8.60 2.76
CA MET A 177 -7.39 8.27 2.42
C MET A 177 -7.98 7.19 3.33
N ASP A 178 -9.21 7.41 3.79
CA ASP A 178 -9.92 6.51 4.71
C ASP A 178 -11.24 6.01 4.09
N ILE A 179 -11.33 4.69 3.83
CA ILE A 179 -12.58 4.03 3.40
C ILE A 179 -12.97 3.06 4.50
N GLN A 180 -14.24 3.11 4.91
CA GLN A 180 -14.76 2.20 5.93
C GLN A 180 -14.91 0.79 5.37
N HIS A 181 -14.38 -0.18 6.11
CA HIS A 181 -14.45 -1.61 5.80
C HIS A 181 -15.38 -2.34 6.76
N ARG A 182 -15.76 -3.57 6.40
CA ARG A 182 -16.42 -4.51 7.32
C ARG A 182 -15.49 -4.84 8.50
N LEU A 183 -16.06 -5.12 9.68
CA LEU A 183 -15.28 -5.36 10.91
C LEU A 183 -14.36 -6.58 10.83
N ASP A 184 -14.72 -7.55 10.01
CA ASP A 184 -14.04 -8.82 9.78
C ASP A 184 -13.46 -8.91 8.35
N ALA A 185 -13.26 -7.76 7.70
CA ALA A 185 -12.78 -7.72 6.33
C ALA A 185 -11.34 -8.24 6.21
N VAL A 186 -11.07 -8.95 5.12
CA VAL A 186 -9.75 -9.38 4.67
C VAL A 186 -9.35 -8.56 3.46
N ALA A 187 -8.15 -7.98 3.48
CA ALA A 187 -7.60 -7.28 2.32
C ALA A 187 -6.55 -8.12 1.60
N ALA A 188 -6.65 -8.20 0.27
CA ALA A 188 -5.52 -8.54 -0.58
C ALA A 188 -4.56 -7.34 -0.62
N LEU A 189 -3.33 -7.51 -0.14
CA LEU A 189 -2.30 -6.47 -0.15
C LEU A 189 -1.17 -6.92 -1.08
N THR A 190 -0.86 -6.13 -2.11
CA THR A 190 0.15 -6.52 -3.10
C THR A 190 1.56 -6.15 -2.64
N LEU A 191 2.53 -7.04 -2.88
CA LEU A 191 3.93 -6.81 -2.61
C LEU A 191 4.69 -6.65 -3.94
N GLY A 192 5.33 -5.51 -4.14
CA GLY A 192 6.08 -5.16 -5.34
C GLY A 192 7.47 -4.60 -5.03
N LEU A 193 8.22 -4.31 -6.10
CA LEU A 193 9.57 -3.76 -6.01
C LEU A 193 9.53 -2.27 -5.59
N GLY A 194 10.52 -1.84 -4.82
CA GLY A 194 10.67 -0.43 -4.44
C GLY A 194 9.77 0.02 -3.29
N LEU A 195 8.98 -0.89 -2.71
CA LEU A 195 8.26 -0.66 -1.47
C LEU A 195 9.21 -0.55 -0.27
N SER A 196 9.04 0.50 0.53
CA SER A 196 9.63 0.56 1.87
C SER A 196 8.74 -0.17 2.89
N GLY A 197 9.31 -0.54 4.03
CA GLY A 197 8.52 -1.06 5.17
C GLY A 197 7.45 -0.06 5.65
N GLY A 198 7.69 1.24 5.50
CA GLY A 198 6.72 2.29 5.81
C GLY A 198 5.53 2.28 4.87
N ASP A 199 5.75 2.19 3.56
CA ASP A 199 4.69 2.13 2.55
C ASP A 199 3.83 0.87 2.74
N PHE A 200 4.50 -0.26 2.97
CA PHE A 200 3.84 -1.53 3.25
C PHE A 200 2.94 -1.45 4.50
N ALA A 201 3.47 -0.90 5.61
CA ALA A 201 2.68 -0.71 6.83
C ALA A 201 1.52 0.27 6.60
N GLN A 202 1.75 1.40 5.94
CA GLN A 202 0.69 2.39 5.67
C GLN A 202 -0.47 1.81 4.85
N GLY A 203 -0.16 0.98 3.86
CA GLY A 203 -1.13 0.21 3.08
C GLY A 203 -1.87 -0.81 3.94
N ALA A 204 -1.15 -1.64 4.71
CA ALA A 204 -1.75 -2.62 5.61
C ALA A 204 -2.73 -1.97 6.61
N TYR A 205 -2.36 -0.84 7.20
CA TYR A 205 -3.17 -0.09 8.16
C TYR A 205 -4.28 0.77 7.53
N ARG A 206 -4.55 0.64 6.22
CA ARG A 206 -5.88 1.00 5.66
C ARG A 206 -6.97 0.12 6.27
N MET A 207 -6.62 -1.12 6.63
CA MET A 207 -7.43 -1.98 7.48
C MET A 207 -7.30 -1.52 8.94
N ARG A 208 -8.08 -0.49 9.32
CA ARG A 208 -8.03 0.12 10.66
C ARG A 208 -8.26 -0.84 11.82
N GLY A 209 -8.92 -1.97 11.57
CA GLY A 209 -9.17 -3.06 12.50
C GLY A 209 -8.22 -4.25 12.35
N ILE A 210 -7.05 -4.09 11.70
CA ILE A 210 -6.07 -5.18 11.55
C ILE A 210 -5.69 -5.77 12.92
N GLY A 211 -5.74 -7.10 13.03
CA GLY A 211 -5.53 -7.79 14.31
C GLY A 211 -6.70 -7.71 15.30
N ARG A 212 -7.76 -6.96 14.96
CA ARG A 212 -8.99 -6.79 15.74
C ARG A 212 -10.22 -7.10 14.87
N GLY A 213 -10.20 -8.28 14.25
CA GLY A 213 -11.24 -8.76 13.33
C GLY A 213 -10.81 -8.70 11.86
N GLN A 214 -10.05 -7.68 11.45
CA GLN A 214 -9.55 -7.59 10.08
C GLN A 214 -8.19 -8.27 9.93
N SER A 215 -7.94 -8.80 8.73
CA SER A 215 -6.72 -9.52 8.39
C SER A 215 -6.23 -9.18 6.98
N ILE A 216 -5.03 -9.63 6.64
CA ILE A 216 -4.40 -9.39 5.34
C ILE A 216 -4.02 -10.72 4.69
N CYS A 217 -4.21 -10.79 3.37
CA CYS A 217 -3.59 -11.79 2.53
C CYS A 217 -2.60 -11.09 1.60
N LEU A 218 -1.30 -11.37 1.74
CA LEU A 218 -0.26 -10.84 0.89
C LEU A 218 -0.25 -11.53 -0.46
N TYR A 219 -0.28 -10.75 -1.52
CA TYR A 219 -0.13 -11.22 -2.89
C TYR A 219 1.28 -10.89 -3.36
N ILE A 220 2.08 -11.94 -3.58
CA ILE A 220 3.50 -11.84 -3.91
C ILE A 220 3.68 -12.31 -5.36
N ILE A 221 4.39 -11.54 -6.18
CA ILE A 221 4.76 -11.99 -7.53
C ILE A 221 6.02 -12.88 -7.47
N PRO A 222 6.17 -13.86 -8.37
CA PRO A 222 7.32 -14.77 -8.39
C PRO A 222 8.68 -14.08 -8.37
N GLU A 223 8.81 -12.94 -9.06
CA GLU A 223 10.05 -12.17 -9.10
C GLU A 223 10.43 -11.64 -7.71
N ILE A 224 9.44 -11.19 -6.93
CA ILE A 224 9.67 -10.69 -5.57
C ILE A 224 9.97 -11.84 -4.62
N GLU A 225 9.30 -12.98 -4.76
CA GLU A 225 9.63 -14.21 -4.02
C GLU A 225 11.10 -14.61 -4.23
N GLN A 226 11.57 -14.62 -5.48
CA GLN A 226 12.95 -14.95 -5.83
C GLN A 226 13.93 -13.94 -5.23
N LEU A 227 13.60 -12.64 -5.27
CA LEU A 227 14.42 -11.59 -4.67
C LEU A 227 14.54 -11.74 -3.14
N ILE A 228 13.44 -12.01 -2.45
CA ILE A 228 13.42 -12.25 -1.00
C ILE A 228 14.28 -13.46 -0.66
N SER A 229 14.06 -14.58 -1.36
CA SER A 229 14.78 -15.84 -1.15
C SER A 229 16.29 -15.67 -1.36
N ARG A 230 16.71 -14.95 -2.41
CA ARG A 230 18.11 -14.64 -2.69
C ARG A 230 18.74 -13.78 -1.60
N ASP A 231 18.10 -12.67 -1.25
CA ASP A 231 18.66 -11.71 -0.28
C ASP A 231 18.78 -12.33 1.12
N ILE A 232 17.87 -13.25 1.49
CA ILE A 232 17.92 -14.02 2.75
C ILE A 232 19.01 -15.09 2.73
N GLY A 233 19.20 -15.78 1.59
CA GLY A 233 20.30 -16.71 1.41
C GLY A 233 21.66 -16.04 1.59
N LEU A 234 21.83 -14.81 1.09
CA LEU A 234 23.04 -14.00 1.31
C LEU A 234 23.25 -13.64 2.79
N ALA A 235 22.17 -13.45 3.54
CA ALA A 235 22.22 -13.16 4.98
C ALA A 235 22.51 -14.41 5.85
N HIS A 236 22.71 -15.59 5.25
CA HIS A 236 22.95 -16.86 5.96
C HIS A 236 21.83 -17.23 6.95
N LEU A 237 20.61 -16.75 6.70
CA LEU A 237 19.42 -17.09 7.46
C LEU A 237 18.89 -18.48 7.02
N PRO A 238 18.09 -19.18 7.86
CA PRO A 238 17.51 -20.46 7.50
C PRO A 238 16.76 -20.42 6.17
N GLN A 239 16.87 -21.47 5.36
CA GLN A 239 16.13 -21.57 4.11
C GLN A 239 14.63 -21.52 4.39
N LEU A 240 13.93 -20.64 3.66
CA LEU A 240 12.49 -20.54 3.72
C LEU A 240 11.85 -21.76 3.04
N PRO A 241 10.67 -22.22 3.50
CA PRO A 241 9.87 -23.09 2.67
C PRO A 241 9.57 -22.38 1.34
N GLY A 242 9.48 -23.13 0.24
CA GLY A 242 8.96 -22.58 -1.02
C GLY A 242 7.58 -21.98 -0.77
N PHE A 243 7.26 -20.85 -1.38
CA PHE A 243 6.02 -20.11 -1.09
C PHE A 243 4.79 -20.76 -1.77
N SER A 244 4.88 -22.05 -2.09
CA SER A 244 4.13 -22.74 -3.15
C SER A 244 2.75 -23.25 -2.73
N THR A 245 1.99 -22.53 -1.91
CA THR A 245 0.57 -22.89 -1.65
C THR A 245 -0.27 -21.72 -1.17
N LEU A 246 -1.54 -21.70 -1.60
CA LEU A 246 -2.52 -20.66 -1.30
C LEU A 246 -2.84 -20.61 0.21
N GLY A 247 -2.82 -19.41 0.80
CA GLY A 247 -3.26 -19.22 2.20
C GLY A 247 -2.28 -19.74 3.24
N ASN A 248 -1.00 -19.86 2.89
CA ASN A 248 0.02 -20.29 3.83
C ASN A 248 0.18 -19.27 4.95
N ARG A 249 0.20 -19.78 6.18
CA ARG A 249 0.43 -19.03 7.41
C ARG A 249 1.77 -19.50 7.97
N HIS A 250 2.85 -18.92 7.48
CA HIS A 250 4.20 -19.32 7.88
C HIS A 250 4.97 -18.12 8.44
N LYS A 251 5.24 -18.15 9.75
CA LYS A 251 5.91 -17.05 10.46
C LYS A 251 7.25 -16.69 9.80
N GLY A 252 8.08 -17.69 9.48
CA GLY A 252 9.37 -17.44 8.86
C GLY A 252 9.30 -16.73 7.50
N VAL A 253 8.21 -16.92 6.73
CA VAL A 253 8.02 -16.21 5.45
C VAL A 253 7.62 -14.76 5.70
N LEU A 254 6.76 -14.50 6.68
CA LEU A 254 6.37 -13.14 7.04
C LEU A 254 7.56 -12.37 7.65
N ASP A 255 8.34 -13.02 8.52
CA ASP A 255 9.58 -12.46 9.08
C ASP A 255 10.59 -12.14 7.97
N ALA A 256 10.70 -13.02 6.96
CA ALA A 256 11.50 -12.80 5.77
C ALA A 256 11.06 -11.59 4.93
N VAL A 257 9.75 -11.46 4.68
CA VAL A 257 9.19 -10.29 3.97
C VAL A 257 9.46 -9.01 4.76
N ALA A 258 9.24 -9.02 6.08
CA ALA A 258 9.51 -7.87 6.94
C ALA A 258 11.01 -7.49 6.92
N CYS A 259 11.91 -8.47 7.03
CA CYS A 259 13.35 -8.25 6.94
C CYS A 259 13.75 -7.67 5.57
N TRP A 260 13.18 -8.19 4.48
CA TRP A 260 13.46 -7.69 3.14
C TRP A 260 12.98 -6.25 2.96
N LEU A 261 11.78 -5.92 3.44
CA LEU A 261 11.24 -4.55 3.42
C LEU A 261 12.09 -3.58 4.26
N LEU A 262 12.60 -4.01 5.41
CA LEU A 262 13.53 -3.22 6.23
C LEU A 262 14.83 -2.93 5.46
N CYS A 263 15.39 -3.94 4.78
CA CYS A 263 16.55 -3.74 3.90
C CYS A 263 16.25 -2.76 2.76
N GLN A 264 15.05 -2.80 2.16
CA GLN A 264 14.66 -1.81 1.15
C GLN A 264 14.55 -0.40 1.75
N SER A 265 13.95 -0.25 2.94
CA SER A 265 13.89 1.03 3.65
C SER A 265 15.27 1.62 3.84
N MET A 266 16.25 0.84 4.32
CA MET A 266 17.64 1.29 4.51
C MET A 266 18.29 1.75 3.19
N ARG A 267 18.03 1.04 2.08
CA ARG A 267 18.57 1.41 0.75
C ARG A 267 17.99 2.75 0.28
N THR A 268 16.67 2.93 0.42
CA THR A 268 15.98 4.17 0.04
C THR A 268 16.42 5.35 0.93
N GLU A 269 16.49 5.13 2.24
CA GLU A 269 16.90 6.13 3.23
C GLU A 269 18.34 6.60 2.99
N LYS A 270 19.26 5.71 2.59
CA LYS A 270 20.63 6.11 2.22
C LYS A 270 20.66 7.13 1.07
N VAL A 271 19.83 6.94 0.05
CA VAL A 271 19.75 7.88 -1.08
C VAL A 271 19.14 9.21 -0.65
N GLN A 272 18.06 9.16 0.13
CA GLN A 272 17.40 10.35 0.67
C GLN A 272 18.33 11.13 1.62
N TYR A 273 19.11 10.45 2.44
CA TYR A 273 20.11 11.05 3.31
C TYR A 273 21.18 11.81 2.52
N ALA A 274 21.72 11.21 1.45
CA ALA A 274 22.69 11.86 0.60
C ALA A 274 22.12 13.14 -0.04
N MET A 275 20.86 13.08 -0.51
CA MET A 275 20.15 14.25 -1.04
C MET A 275 19.94 15.34 0.02
N LEU A 276 19.58 14.97 1.24
CA LEU A 276 19.44 15.89 2.36
C LEU A 276 20.78 16.58 2.70
N GLN A 277 21.91 15.87 2.67
CA GLN A 277 23.22 16.49 2.89
C GLN A 277 23.55 17.53 1.80
N LEU A 278 23.23 17.25 0.53
CA LEU A 278 23.41 18.23 -0.55
C LEU A 278 22.53 19.47 -0.35
N GLN A 279 21.27 19.27 0.06
CA GLN A 279 20.35 20.39 0.38
C GLN A 279 20.84 21.22 1.58
N ASN A 280 21.42 20.57 2.59
CA ASN A 280 22.03 21.25 3.73
C ASN A 280 23.22 22.10 3.29
N LEU A 281 24.13 21.56 2.47
CA LEU A 281 25.27 22.30 1.92
C LEU A 281 24.82 23.51 1.08
N ALA A 282 23.83 23.32 0.21
CA ALA A 282 23.30 24.37 -0.64
C ALA A 282 22.64 25.52 0.15
N ASN A 283 22.20 25.28 1.38
CA ASN A 283 21.56 26.28 2.24
C ASN A 283 22.52 27.00 3.19
N ILE A 284 23.82 26.67 3.22
CA ILE A 284 24.78 27.32 4.13
C ILE A 284 24.83 28.83 3.90
N TRP A 285 24.99 29.28 2.65
CA TRP A 285 25.15 30.70 2.33
C TRP A 285 23.92 31.55 2.71
N ARG A 286 22.72 30.96 2.65
CA ARG A 286 21.45 31.62 3.03
C ARG A 286 21.32 31.85 4.54
N ARG A 287 22.14 31.17 5.35
CA ARG A 287 22.13 31.28 6.81
C ARG A 287 23.18 32.26 7.35
N THR A 288 24.20 32.54 6.54
CA THR A 288 25.32 33.43 6.90
C THR A 288 25.10 34.89 6.48
N LEU A 289 23.94 35.21 5.92
CA LEU A 289 23.45 36.57 5.66
C LEU A 289 22.40 36.95 6.70
#